data_AF-A0A2H1L1I6-F1
#
_entry.id   AF-A0A2H1L1I6-F1
#
_cell.length_a   1.000
_cell.length_b   1.000
_cell.length_c   1.000
_cell.angle_alpha   90.00
_cell.angle_beta   90.00
_cell.angle_gamma   90.00
#
_symmetry.space_group_name_H-M   'P 1'
#
loop_
_entity.id
_entity.type
_entity.pdbx_description
1 polymer ?
#
loop_
_entity_poly.entity_id
_entity_poly.type
_entity_poly.pdbx_seq_one_letter_code
_entity_poly.pdbx_strand_id
1 'polypeptide(L)'
;MRRAEEDSQVPSFGRDLLRSVGLAVFAQVFFAVTILLVRWRVLRHNNMETVDDAHSWAQISVMVAALLWVFLQLKRSRPDHGFRRSGLVPFLQVAVVLVTLVQLIAILVWPVLIGPDLRSGTVLADVGSDPLAFLIAAGFVLLLNALFTAIALPMMTCGWKAALVCVLPYLGMILVGGYLSTVVLDGTPSESPAALWMGAGVGGLVLLAVSSLVVHWVRRSDATVRGAR
;
A
#
# COMPACT_ATOMS: atom_id res chain seq x y z
N MET A 1 14.24 -14.63 33.28
CA MET A 1 14.77 -15.17 32.02
C MET A 1 13.77 -15.05 30.86
N ARG A 2 12.51 -15.51 30.99
CA ARG A 2 11.47 -15.33 29.94
C ARG A 2 11.27 -13.90 29.40
N ARG A 3 11.31 -12.86 30.24
CA ARG A 3 11.19 -11.45 29.78
C ARG A 3 12.35 -10.98 28.90
N ALA A 4 13.57 -11.46 29.15
CA ALA A 4 14.73 -11.12 28.33
C ALA A 4 14.68 -11.83 26.95
N GLU A 5 14.09 -13.02 26.89
CA GLU A 5 13.80 -13.72 25.62
C GLU A 5 12.65 -13.06 24.85
N GLU A 6 11.58 -12.61 25.51
CA GLU A 6 10.48 -11.88 24.88
C GLU A 6 10.92 -10.50 24.35
N ASP A 7 11.74 -9.75 25.10
CA ASP A 7 12.31 -8.49 24.62
C ASP A 7 13.34 -8.70 23.48
N SER A 8 14.00 -9.87 23.43
CA SER A 8 14.87 -10.25 22.30
C SER A 8 14.11 -10.60 21.02
N GLN A 9 12.80 -10.89 21.11
CA GLN A 9 11.98 -11.28 19.96
C GLN A 9 11.38 -10.10 19.19
N VAL A 10 11.37 -8.88 19.74
CA VAL A 10 10.83 -7.70 19.05
C VAL A 10 11.98 -6.95 18.36
N PRO A 11 12.03 -6.92 17.01
CA PRO A 11 13.09 -6.24 16.29
C PRO A 11 13.15 -4.73 16.59
N SER A 12 14.34 -4.16 16.40
CA SER A 12 14.55 -2.72 16.47
C SER A 12 13.70 -1.98 15.42
N PHE A 13 13.36 -0.72 15.71
CA PHE A 13 12.56 0.13 14.82
C PHE A 13 13.12 0.16 13.39
N GLY A 14 14.43 0.35 13.25
CA GLY A 14 15.10 0.37 11.94
C GLY A 14 15.02 -0.96 11.20
N ARG A 15 15.11 -2.10 11.90
CA ARG A 15 15.00 -3.44 11.26
C ARG A 15 13.59 -3.73 10.78
N ASP A 16 12.58 -3.32 11.55
CA ASP A 16 11.18 -3.42 11.11
C ASP A 16 10.91 -2.51 9.90
N LEU A 17 11.49 -1.30 9.87
CA LEU A 17 11.38 -0.38 8.75
C LEU A 17 12.09 -0.91 7.50
N LEU A 18 13.31 -1.43 7.64
CA LEU A 18 14.05 -2.04 6.54
C LEU A 18 13.31 -3.24 5.95
N ARG A 19 12.73 -4.10 6.81
CA ARG A 19 11.88 -5.20 6.36
C ARG A 19 10.67 -4.68 5.58
N SER A 20 10.01 -3.66 6.11
CA SER A 20 8.84 -3.05 5.50
C SER A 20 9.14 -2.50 4.09
N VAL A 21 10.27 -1.83 3.94
CA VAL A 21 10.78 -1.34 2.65
C VAL A 21 11.15 -2.50 1.73
N GLY A 22 11.84 -3.53 2.25
CA GLY A 22 12.19 -4.72 1.48
C GLY A 22 10.98 -5.46 0.90
N LEU A 23 9.88 -5.55 1.67
CA LEU A 23 8.61 -6.12 1.19
C LEU A 23 7.97 -5.27 0.08
N ALA A 24 8.05 -3.94 0.19
CA ALA A 24 7.59 -3.05 -0.87
C ALA A 24 8.41 -3.20 -2.15
N VAL A 25 9.75 -3.24 -2.03
CA VAL A 25 10.64 -3.49 -3.18
C VAL A 25 10.30 -4.83 -3.84
N PHE A 26 10.15 -5.90 -3.04
CA PHE A 26 9.73 -7.20 -3.56
C PHE A 26 8.40 -7.12 -4.32
N ALA A 27 7.39 -6.45 -3.75
CA ALA A 27 6.09 -6.28 -4.41
C ALA A 27 6.24 -5.52 -5.74
N GLN A 28 7.01 -4.43 -5.78
CA GLN A 28 7.23 -3.67 -7.01
C GLN A 28 7.98 -4.47 -8.07
N VAL A 29 8.98 -5.27 -7.69
CA VAL A 29 9.68 -6.19 -8.62
C VAL A 29 8.71 -7.25 -9.16
N PHE A 30 7.89 -7.83 -8.28
CA PHE A 30 6.87 -8.80 -8.70
C PHE A 30 5.91 -8.19 -9.74
N PHE A 31 5.37 -6.99 -9.49
CA PHE A 31 4.47 -6.34 -10.45
C PHE A 31 5.16 -5.86 -11.72
N ALA A 32 6.43 -5.43 -11.64
CA ALA A 32 7.22 -5.13 -12.83
C ALA A 32 7.34 -6.36 -13.74
N VAL A 33 7.57 -7.55 -13.16
CA VAL A 33 7.60 -8.82 -13.91
C VAL A 33 6.23 -9.13 -14.51
N THR A 34 5.12 -8.95 -13.77
CA THR A 34 3.78 -9.23 -14.34
C THR A 34 3.42 -8.28 -15.48
N ILE A 35 3.78 -7.00 -15.39
CA ILE A 35 3.63 -6.03 -16.49
C ILE A 35 4.39 -6.51 -17.74
N LEU A 36 5.63 -6.99 -17.59
CA LEU A 36 6.39 -7.55 -18.71
C LEU A 36 5.74 -8.81 -19.29
N LEU A 37 5.20 -9.70 -18.45
CA LEU A 37 4.51 -10.90 -18.91
C LEU A 37 3.24 -10.57 -19.72
N VAL A 38 2.51 -9.53 -19.33
CA VAL A 38 1.36 -9.01 -20.11
C VAL A 38 1.84 -8.41 -21.43
N ARG A 39 2.85 -7.53 -21.39
CA ARG A 39 3.43 -6.92 -22.61
C ARG A 39 3.93 -7.97 -23.61
N TRP A 40 4.56 -9.04 -23.13
CA TRP A 40 5.03 -10.13 -23.97
C TRP A 40 3.94 -11.13 -24.38
N ARG A 41 2.68 -10.87 -24.01
CA ARG A 41 1.52 -11.69 -24.39
C ARG A 41 1.66 -13.15 -23.92
N VAL A 42 2.34 -13.34 -22.79
CA VAL A 42 2.58 -14.66 -22.19
C VAL A 42 1.37 -15.10 -21.37
N LEU A 43 0.69 -14.14 -20.73
CA LEU A 43 -0.50 -14.42 -19.93
C LEU A 43 -1.71 -14.63 -20.82
N ARG A 44 -2.43 -15.73 -20.58
CA ARG A 44 -3.66 -16.09 -21.28
C ARG A 44 -4.79 -16.32 -20.28
N HIS A 45 -5.97 -15.90 -20.66
CA HIS A 45 -7.23 -16.28 -20.03
C HIS A 45 -7.48 -17.78 -20.20
N ASN A 46 -8.40 -18.33 -19.39
CA ASN A 46 -8.76 -19.75 -19.45
C ASN A 46 -9.42 -20.16 -20.78
N ASN A 47 -9.97 -19.20 -21.52
CA ASN A 47 -10.47 -19.38 -22.89
C ASN A 47 -9.36 -19.27 -23.96
N MET A 48 -8.09 -19.25 -23.56
CA MET A 48 -6.90 -19.08 -24.41
C MET A 48 -6.72 -17.69 -25.04
N GLU A 49 -7.55 -16.71 -24.69
CA GLU A 49 -7.36 -15.31 -25.12
C GLU A 49 -6.20 -14.66 -24.38
N THR A 50 -5.35 -13.96 -25.11
CA THR A 50 -4.20 -13.26 -24.54
C THR A 50 -4.66 -12.07 -23.69
N VAL A 51 -4.00 -11.84 -22.56
CA VAL A 51 -4.07 -10.55 -21.85
C VAL A 51 -3.11 -9.59 -22.55
N ASP A 52 -3.62 -8.53 -23.17
CA ASP A 52 -2.84 -7.67 -24.08
C ASP A 52 -2.82 -6.18 -23.71
N ASP A 53 -3.44 -5.77 -22.60
CA ASP A 53 -3.41 -4.38 -22.13
C ASP A 53 -2.45 -4.21 -20.93
N ALA A 54 -1.15 -4.07 -21.23
CA ALA A 54 -0.13 -3.85 -20.21
C ALA A 54 -0.30 -2.50 -19.50
N HIS A 55 -0.91 -1.51 -20.16
CA HIS A 55 -1.17 -0.19 -19.60
C HIS A 55 -2.21 -0.26 -18.49
N SER A 56 -3.39 -0.83 -18.76
CA SER A 56 -4.42 -1.02 -17.74
C SER A 56 -4.00 -2.01 -16.65
N TRP A 57 -3.20 -3.03 -17.00
CA TRP A 57 -2.62 -3.94 -16.00
C TRP A 57 -1.71 -3.21 -15.00
N ALA A 58 -0.85 -2.31 -15.48
CA ALA A 58 0.01 -1.50 -14.62
C ALA A 58 -0.81 -0.62 -13.68
N GLN A 59 -1.88 0.00 -14.16
CA GLN A 59 -2.75 0.86 -13.33
C GLN A 59 -3.37 0.08 -12.17
N ILE A 60 -3.95 -1.09 -12.44
CA ILE A 60 -4.53 -1.94 -11.40
C ILE A 60 -3.44 -2.41 -10.43
N SER A 61 -2.24 -2.73 -10.94
CA SER A 61 -1.09 -3.15 -10.14
C SER A 61 -0.68 -2.11 -9.08
N VAL A 62 -0.91 -0.80 -9.32
CA VAL A 62 -0.69 0.25 -8.30
C VAL A 62 -1.51 -0.03 -7.04
N MET A 63 -2.81 -0.28 -7.21
CA MET A 63 -3.72 -0.59 -6.10
C MET A 63 -3.37 -1.92 -5.44
N VAL A 64 -3.13 -2.96 -6.24
CA VAL A 64 -2.83 -4.29 -5.69
C VAL A 64 -1.50 -4.30 -4.93
N ALA A 65 -0.51 -3.50 -5.34
CA ALA A 65 0.74 -3.36 -4.58
C ALA A 65 0.52 -2.75 -3.18
N ALA A 66 -0.25 -1.66 -3.10
CA ALA A 66 -0.61 -1.03 -1.82
C ALA A 66 -1.44 -1.99 -0.93
N LEU A 67 -2.37 -2.72 -1.55
CA LEU A 67 -3.17 -3.75 -0.91
C LEU A 67 -2.29 -4.87 -0.32
N LEU A 68 -1.39 -5.45 -1.12
CA LEU A 68 -0.56 -6.58 -0.70
C LEU A 68 0.43 -6.19 0.39
N TRP A 69 1.01 -5.00 0.29
CA TRP A 69 2.04 -4.55 1.23
C TRP A 69 1.56 -4.64 2.69
N VAL A 70 0.33 -4.21 2.99
CA VAL A 70 -0.17 -4.24 4.38
C VAL A 70 -0.30 -5.67 4.92
N PHE A 71 -0.67 -6.65 4.10
CA PHE A 71 -0.75 -8.06 4.54
C PHE A 71 0.62 -8.72 4.64
N LEU A 72 1.58 -8.35 3.78
CA LEU A 72 2.95 -8.88 3.84
C LEU A 72 3.67 -8.52 5.15
N GLN A 73 3.21 -7.47 5.83
CA GLN A 73 3.74 -7.07 7.14
C GLN A 73 3.38 -8.08 8.23
N LEU A 74 2.25 -8.78 8.10
CA LEU A 74 1.76 -9.73 9.09
C LEU A 74 2.80 -10.82 9.39
N LYS A 75 3.05 -11.03 10.68
CA LYS A 75 3.85 -12.13 11.18
C LYS A 75 3.16 -12.77 12.37
N ARG A 76 2.44 -13.87 12.11
CA ARG A 76 1.77 -14.66 13.15
C ARG A 76 2.75 -15.20 14.21
N SER A 77 4.02 -15.39 13.84
CA SER A 77 5.07 -15.82 14.77
C SER A 77 5.43 -14.76 15.82
N ARG A 78 5.02 -13.50 15.66
CA ARG A 78 5.31 -12.43 16.63
C ARG A 78 4.12 -12.16 17.55
N PRO A 79 4.37 -11.86 18.85
CA PRO A 79 3.32 -11.45 19.80
C PRO A 79 2.56 -10.18 19.41
N ASP A 80 3.16 -9.35 18.53
CA ASP A 80 2.58 -8.11 18.01
C ASP A 80 1.98 -8.28 16.60
N HIS A 81 1.99 -9.49 16.06
CA HIS A 81 1.50 -9.89 14.74
C HIS A 81 2.17 -9.16 13.57
N GLY A 82 3.37 -8.59 13.79
CA GLY A 82 4.09 -7.79 12.82
C GLY A 82 3.82 -6.28 12.92
N PHE A 83 2.89 -5.85 13.77
CA PHE A 83 2.59 -4.44 14.04
C PHE A 83 2.97 -4.05 15.47
N ARG A 84 4.02 -3.23 15.60
CA ARG A 84 4.60 -2.81 16.89
C ARG A 84 3.52 -2.30 17.85
N ARG A 85 3.60 -2.67 19.13
CA ARG A 85 2.68 -2.14 20.17
C ARG A 85 3.09 -0.74 20.64
N SER A 86 4.40 -0.49 20.72
CA SER A 86 4.99 0.82 21.04
C SER A 86 5.50 1.51 19.77
N GLY A 87 5.25 2.82 19.67
CA GLY A 87 5.66 3.60 18.50
C GLY A 87 4.97 3.20 17.20
N LEU A 88 3.77 2.60 17.26
CA LEU A 88 3.01 2.16 16.07
C LEU A 88 2.72 3.32 15.11
N VAL A 89 2.23 4.44 15.66
CA VAL A 89 1.87 5.63 14.88
C VAL A 89 3.07 6.18 14.11
N PRO A 90 4.20 6.57 14.74
CA PRO A 90 5.35 7.07 14.00
C PRO A 90 5.95 6.02 13.07
N PHE A 91 5.90 4.73 13.44
CA PHE A 91 6.34 3.65 12.56
C PHE A 91 5.53 3.60 11.26
N LEU A 92 4.20 3.54 11.34
CA LEU A 92 3.34 3.40 10.16
C LEU A 92 3.37 4.64 9.28
N GLN A 93 3.44 5.83 9.86
CA GLN A 93 3.58 7.08 9.09
C GLN A 93 4.87 7.06 8.25
N VAL A 94 6.01 6.78 8.88
CA VAL A 94 7.30 6.71 8.16
C VAL A 94 7.31 5.56 7.16
N ALA A 95 6.79 4.39 7.54
CA ALA A 95 6.76 3.23 6.65
C ALA A 95 5.91 3.49 5.40
N VAL A 96 4.71 4.07 5.53
CA VAL A 96 3.83 4.37 4.40
C VAL A 96 4.46 5.41 3.47
N VAL A 97 5.11 6.45 4.01
CA VAL A 97 5.85 7.43 3.19
C VAL A 97 6.98 6.75 2.42
N LEU A 98 7.82 5.94 3.07
CA LEU A 98 8.92 5.24 2.38
C LEU A 98 8.42 4.27 1.32
N VAL A 99 7.33 3.56 1.58
CA VAL A 99 6.74 2.60 0.64
C VAL A 99 6.11 3.31 -0.55
N THR A 100 5.49 4.48 -0.31
CA THR A 100 5.00 5.36 -1.36
C THR A 100 6.16 5.81 -2.26
N LEU A 101 7.31 6.20 -1.68
CA LEU A 101 8.49 6.56 -2.47
C LEU A 101 9.03 5.39 -3.30
N VAL A 102 9.10 4.18 -2.72
CA VAL A 102 9.49 2.97 -3.46
C VAL A 102 8.55 2.71 -4.64
N GLN A 103 7.24 2.85 -4.42
CA GLN A 103 6.24 2.66 -5.46
C GLN A 103 6.30 3.75 -6.53
N LEU A 104 6.57 5.00 -6.17
CA LEU A 104 6.77 6.08 -7.14
C LEU A 104 8.02 5.84 -8.00
N ILE A 105 9.12 5.39 -7.40
CA ILE A 105 10.32 5.01 -8.15
C ILE A 105 9.98 3.89 -9.16
N ALA A 106 9.18 2.90 -8.74
CA ALA A 106 8.73 1.85 -9.65
C ALA A 106 7.86 2.42 -10.80
N ILE A 107 6.88 3.27 -10.48
CA ILE A 107 5.99 3.90 -11.46
C ILE A 107 6.79 4.75 -12.47
N LEU A 108 7.87 5.44 -12.06
CA LEU A 108 8.75 6.16 -12.99
C LEU A 108 9.42 5.23 -14.02
N VAL A 109 9.64 3.96 -13.67
CA VAL A 109 10.25 2.95 -14.56
C VAL A 109 9.21 2.24 -15.42
N TRP A 110 7.95 2.18 -14.98
CA TRP A 110 6.90 1.41 -15.64
C TRP A 110 6.58 1.83 -17.08
N PRO A 111 6.61 3.12 -17.49
CA PRO A 111 6.47 3.50 -18.90
C PRO A 111 7.39 2.71 -19.84
N VAL A 112 8.63 2.44 -19.40
CA VAL A 112 9.61 1.63 -20.17
C VAL A 112 9.19 0.16 -20.22
N LEU A 113 8.63 -0.36 -19.12
CA LEU A 113 8.18 -1.74 -19.02
C LEU A 113 6.90 -1.99 -19.83
N ILE A 114 5.98 -1.04 -19.87
CA ILE A 114 4.73 -1.08 -20.66
C ILE A 114 5.05 -0.95 -22.15
N GLY A 115 5.95 -0.03 -22.51
CA GLY A 115 6.44 0.12 -23.88
C GLY A 115 5.32 0.51 -24.87
N PRO A 116 5.10 -0.22 -25.98
CA PRO A 116 4.16 0.16 -27.02
C PRO A 116 2.70 0.29 -26.58
N ASP A 117 2.30 -0.40 -25.50
CA ASP A 117 0.92 -0.39 -25.01
C ASP A 117 0.61 0.89 -24.21
N LEU A 118 1.63 1.71 -23.92
CA LEU A 118 1.52 2.92 -23.10
C LEU A 118 0.71 3.99 -23.83
N ARG A 119 -0.35 4.49 -23.18
CA ARG A 119 -1.20 5.56 -23.72
C ARG A 119 -0.60 6.93 -23.40
N SER A 120 -0.27 7.70 -24.43
CA SER A 120 0.30 9.05 -24.32
C SER A 120 -0.67 10.06 -23.71
N GLY A 121 -0.15 11.08 -23.04
CA GLY A 121 -0.96 12.17 -22.47
C GLY A 121 -1.71 11.78 -21.19
N THR A 122 -1.35 10.65 -20.60
CA THR A 122 -1.91 10.15 -19.35
C THR A 122 -0.92 10.43 -18.21
N VAL A 123 -1.43 10.57 -16.98
CA VAL A 123 -0.59 10.69 -15.77
C VAL A 123 0.46 9.59 -15.70
N LEU A 124 0.13 8.35 -16.07
CA LEU A 124 1.08 7.23 -16.05
C LEU A 124 2.22 7.41 -17.07
N ALA A 125 1.91 7.91 -18.27
CA ALA A 125 2.92 8.13 -19.30
C ALA A 125 3.84 9.31 -18.96
N ASP A 126 3.26 10.38 -18.41
CA ASP A 126 3.93 11.66 -18.24
C ASP A 126 4.57 11.84 -16.85
N VAL A 127 4.46 10.85 -15.96
CA VAL A 127 4.95 10.89 -14.57
C VAL A 127 6.42 11.29 -14.41
N GLY A 128 7.26 10.99 -15.42
CA GLY A 128 8.69 11.33 -15.41
C GLY A 128 9.04 12.70 -16.03
N SER A 129 8.11 13.31 -16.77
CA SER A 129 8.35 14.52 -17.55
C SER A 129 7.49 15.71 -17.13
N ASP A 130 6.31 15.46 -16.55
CA ASP A 130 5.38 16.48 -16.07
C ASP A 130 5.29 16.48 -14.53
N PRO A 131 5.66 17.58 -13.86
CA PRO A 131 5.50 17.73 -12.41
C PRO A 131 4.07 17.50 -11.92
N LEU A 132 3.04 17.86 -12.70
CA LEU A 132 1.64 17.65 -12.31
C LEU A 132 1.28 16.17 -12.33
N ALA A 133 1.71 15.43 -13.34
CA ALA A 133 1.54 13.97 -13.40
C ALA A 133 2.22 13.30 -12.19
N PHE A 134 3.44 13.74 -11.85
CA PHE A 134 4.15 13.27 -10.68
C PHE A 134 3.39 13.54 -9.38
N LEU A 135 2.87 14.75 -9.18
CA LEU A 135 2.10 15.10 -7.98
C LEU A 135 0.78 14.31 -7.87
N ILE A 136 0.09 14.10 -9.00
CA ILE A 136 -1.12 13.26 -9.03
C ILE A 136 -0.79 11.82 -8.61
N ALA A 137 0.23 11.22 -9.23
CA ALA A 137 0.67 9.87 -8.89
C ALA A 137 1.11 9.78 -7.42
N ALA A 138 1.88 10.76 -6.93
CA ALA A 138 2.36 10.79 -5.55
C ALA A 138 1.21 10.86 -4.54
N GLY A 139 0.27 11.80 -4.72
CA GLY A 139 -0.88 11.95 -3.85
C GLY A 139 -1.78 10.71 -3.86
N PHE A 140 -2.02 10.14 -5.04
CA PHE A 140 -2.88 8.97 -5.20
C PHE A 140 -2.25 7.69 -4.60
N VAL A 141 -0.97 7.43 -4.86
CA VAL A 141 -0.26 6.28 -4.28
C VAL A 141 -0.17 6.41 -2.76
N LEU A 142 0.08 7.62 -2.26
CA LEU A 142 0.09 7.89 -0.82
C LEU A 142 -1.28 7.60 -0.20
N LEU A 143 -2.35 8.06 -0.83
CA LEU A 143 -3.73 7.79 -0.40
C LEU A 143 -4.00 6.29 -0.32
N LEU A 144 -3.67 5.53 -1.38
CA LEU A 144 -3.91 4.09 -1.42
C LEU A 144 -3.17 3.36 -0.31
N ASN A 145 -1.86 3.61 -0.18
CA ASN A 145 -1.04 2.99 0.87
C ASN A 145 -1.57 3.35 2.26
N ALA A 146 -1.92 4.62 2.49
CA ALA A 146 -2.41 5.07 3.78
C ALA A 146 -3.79 4.49 4.11
N LEU A 147 -4.75 4.50 3.17
CA LEU A 147 -6.12 4.01 3.41
C LEU A 147 -6.19 2.49 3.57
N PHE A 148 -5.51 1.71 2.71
CA PHE A 148 -5.48 0.27 2.90
C PHE A 148 -4.88 -0.09 4.26
N THR A 149 -3.83 0.61 4.66
CA THR A 149 -3.23 0.42 5.99
C THR A 149 -4.16 0.84 7.11
N ALA A 150 -4.82 1.99 6.99
CA ALA A 150 -5.73 2.52 8.00
C ALA A 150 -6.92 1.57 8.23
N ILE A 151 -7.44 0.94 7.19
CA ILE A 151 -8.59 0.02 7.30
C ILE A 151 -8.14 -1.38 7.72
N ALA A 152 -7.06 -1.90 7.12
CA ALA A 152 -6.63 -3.27 7.40
C ALA A 152 -5.97 -3.41 8.78
N LEU A 153 -5.33 -2.37 9.31
CA LEU A 153 -4.69 -2.42 10.63
C LEU A 153 -5.67 -2.89 11.75
N PRO A 154 -6.79 -2.21 12.02
CA PRO A 154 -7.75 -2.67 13.04
C PRO A 154 -8.36 -4.03 12.70
N MET A 155 -8.61 -4.32 11.42
CA MET A 155 -9.10 -5.62 10.96
C MET A 155 -8.17 -6.76 11.38
N MET A 156 -6.86 -6.54 11.31
CA MET A 156 -5.86 -7.57 11.59
C MET A 156 -5.46 -7.63 13.07
N THR A 157 -5.58 -6.53 13.82
CA THR A 157 -5.00 -6.45 15.18
C THR A 157 -6.01 -6.33 16.33
N CYS A 158 -7.29 -6.05 16.06
CA CYS A 158 -8.29 -5.76 17.10
C CYS A 158 -9.42 -6.81 17.20
N GLY A 159 -9.22 -8.01 16.67
CA GLY A 159 -10.16 -9.14 16.77
C GLY A 159 -11.35 -9.07 15.81
N TRP A 160 -12.26 -10.04 15.93
CA TRP A 160 -13.30 -10.31 14.92
C TRP A 160 -14.33 -9.19 14.76
N LYS A 161 -14.66 -8.46 15.83
CA LYS A 161 -15.62 -7.34 15.77
C LYS A 161 -15.08 -6.19 14.93
N ALA A 162 -13.81 -5.83 15.14
CA ALA A 162 -13.13 -4.83 14.32
C ALA A 162 -13.02 -5.32 12.87
N ALA A 163 -12.72 -6.61 12.67
CA ALA A 163 -12.70 -7.18 11.33
C ALA A 163 -14.05 -7.08 10.61
N LEU A 164 -15.17 -7.36 11.30
CA LEU A 164 -16.51 -7.26 10.71
C LEU A 164 -16.87 -5.82 10.32
N VAL A 165 -16.47 -4.83 11.11
CA VAL A 165 -16.69 -3.41 10.78
C VAL A 165 -15.80 -2.95 9.63
N CYS A 166 -14.55 -3.42 9.59
CA CYS A 166 -13.56 -2.97 8.60
C CYS A 166 -13.62 -3.75 7.27
N VAL A 167 -14.28 -4.91 7.20
CA VAL A 167 -14.33 -5.71 5.96
C VAL A 167 -15.11 -5.00 4.85
N LEU A 168 -16.26 -4.37 5.17
CA LEU A 168 -17.06 -3.65 4.19
C LEU A 168 -16.32 -2.45 3.58
N PRO A 169 -15.74 -1.51 4.35
CA PRO A 169 -14.94 -0.44 3.78
C PRO A 169 -13.68 -0.96 3.07
N TYR A 170 -13.10 -2.07 3.52
CA TYR A 170 -11.96 -2.69 2.84
C TYR A 170 -12.33 -3.24 1.45
N LEU A 171 -13.44 -3.99 1.35
CA LEU A 171 -13.95 -4.48 0.07
C LEU A 171 -14.38 -3.33 -0.85
N GLY A 172 -15.02 -2.30 -0.28
CA GLY A 172 -15.34 -1.06 -1.00
C GLY A 172 -14.09 -0.40 -1.57
N MET A 173 -12.99 -0.33 -0.80
CA MET A 173 -11.72 0.21 -1.26
C MET A 173 -11.03 -0.64 -2.31
N ILE A 174 -11.20 -1.97 -2.32
CA ILE A 174 -10.68 -2.80 -3.42
C ILE A 174 -11.38 -2.44 -4.74
N LEU A 175 -12.71 -2.36 -4.73
CA LEU A 175 -13.49 -2.04 -5.94
C LEU A 175 -13.26 -0.61 -6.40
N VAL A 176 -13.44 0.36 -5.50
CA VAL A 176 -13.29 1.79 -5.79
C VAL A 176 -11.83 2.13 -6.07
N GLY A 177 -10.88 1.58 -5.32
CA GLY A 177 -9.46 1.80 -5.53
C GLY A 177 -8.96 1.23 -6.86
N GLY A 178 -9.47 0.06 -7.28
CA GLY A 178 -9.16 -0.50 -8.60
C GLY A 178 -9.64 0.41 -9.73
N TYR A 179 -10.91 0.82 -9.67
CA TYR A 179 -11.48 1.76 -10.64
C TYR A 179 -10.79 3.13 -10.63
N LEU A 180 -10.53 3.70 -9.44
CA LEU A 180 -9.81 4.97 -9.34
C LEU A 180 -8.40 4.85 -9.88
N SER A 181 -7.73 3.71 -9.75
CA SER A 181 -6.39 3.57 -10.28
C SER A 181 -6.36 3.68 -11.80
N THR A 182 -7.35 3.13 -12.50
CA THR A 182 -7.45 3.31 -13.95
C THR A 182 -7.81 4.76 -14.28
N VAL A 183 -8.84 5.33 -13.65
CA VAL A 183 -9.31 6.70 -13.93
C VAL A 183 -8.26 7.77 -13.66
N VAL A 184 -7.54 7.67 -12.54
CA VAL A 184 -6.56 8.67 -12.12
C VAL A 184 -5.32 8.60 -13.00
N LEU A 185 -4.87 7.39 -13.32
CA LEU A 185 -3.64 7.20 -14.08
C LEU A 185 -3.85 7.34 -15.59
N ASP A 186 -5.08 7.14 -16.10
CA ASP A 186 -5.49 7.50 -17.48
C ASP A 186 -5.84 8.99 -17.62
N GLY A 187 -6.04 9.71 -16.52
CA GLY A 187 -6.40 11.11 -16.54
C GLY A 187 -5.33 11.99 -17.19
N THR A 188 -5.76 13.13 -17.74
CA THR A 188 -4.85 14.16 -18.24
C THR A 188 -4.29 14.98 -17.08
N PRO A 189 -2.96 15.18 -16.98
CA PRO A 189 -2.37 16.03 -15.95
C PRO A 189 -2.95 17.45 -15.98
N SER A 190 -3.39 17.93 -14.82
CA SER A 190 -3.87 19.31 -14.63
C SER A 190 -3.83 19.69 -13.15
N GLU A 191 -3.89 20.99 -12.86
CA GLU A 191 -3.73 21.52 -11.49
C GLU A 191 -4.81 21.02 -10.53
N SER A 192 -6.06 20.90 -11.00
CA SER A 192 -7.20 20.49 -10.16
C SER A 192 -7.07 19.05 -9.64
N PRO A 193 -6.85 18.02 -10.50
CA PRO A 193 -6.51 16.68 -10.04
C PRO A 193 -5.26 16.62 -9.16
N ALA A 194 -4.22 17.41 -9.46
CA ALA A 194 -3.01 17.43 -8.64
C ALA A 194 -3.31 17.90 -7.20
N ALA A 195 -4.04 19.00 -7.06
CA ALA A 195 -4.48 19.50 -5.75
C ALA A 195 -5.39 18.50 -5.03
N LEU A 196 -6.34 17.90 -5.73
CA LEU A 196 -7.27 16.91 -5.19
C LEU A 196 -6.53 15.69 -4.63
N TRP A 197 -5.66 15.07 -5.43
CA TRP A 197 -5.00 13.82 -5.03
C TRP A 197 -3.91 14.04 -4.00
N MET A 198 -3.21 15.17 -4.02
CA MET A 198 -2.30 15.55 -2.95
C MET A 198 -3.04 15.79 -1.63
N GLY A 199 -4.16 16.53 -1.67
CA GLY A 199 -5.02 16.73 -0.51
C GLY A 199 -5.59 15.41 0.03
N ALA A 200 -6.02 14.52 -0.86
CA ALA A 200 -6.49 13.19 -0.49
C ALA A 200 -5.37 12.35 0.13
N GLY A 201 -4.15 12.35 -0.43
CA GLY A 201 -3.00 11.65 0.13
C GLY A 201 -2.66 12.09 1.56
N VAL A 202 -2.66 13.40 1.81
CA VAL A 202 -2.50 13.96 3.17
C VAL A 202 -3.66 13.54 4.08
N GLY A 203 -4.90 13.60 3.59
CA GLY A 203 -6.07 13.10 4.32
C GLY A 203 -5.96 11.62 4.68
N GLY A 204 -5.44 10.80 3.77
CA GLY A 204 -5.15 9.38 4.00
C GLY A 204 -4.14 9.18 5.14
N LEU A 205 -3.06 9.96 5.19
CA LEU A 205 -2.09 9.91 6.29
C LEU A 205 -2.71 10.30 7.63
N VAL A 206 -3.60 11.29 7.65
CA VAL A 206 -4.34 11.67 8.87
C VAL A 206 -5.24 10.52 9.33
N LEU A 207 -5.99 9.89 8.42
CA LEU A 207 -6.83 8.73 8.74
C LEU A 207 -5.99 7.54 9.24
N LEU A 208 -4.81 7.32 8.67
CA LEU A 208 -3.87 6.31 9.16
C LEU A 208 -3.40 6.62 10.58
N ALA A 209 -3.09 7.88 10.90
CA ALA A 209 -2.69 8.28 12.24
C ALA A 209 -3.82 8.01 13.25
N VAL A 210 -5.05 8.41 12.91
CA VAL A 210 -6.24 8.18 13.74
C VAL A 210 -6.49 6.69 13.94
N SER A 211 -6.48 5.89 12.88
CA SER A 211 -6.65 4.43 12.97
C SER A 211 -5.57 3.78 13.84
N SER A 212 -4.31 4.19 13.66
CA SER A 212 -3.18 3.70 14.45
C SER A 212 -3.31 4.05 15.93
N LEU A 213 -3.83 5.23 16.26
CA LEU A 213 -4.12 5.65 17.64
C LEU A 213 -5.25 4.83 18.26
N VAL A 214 -6.34 4.61 17.53
CA VAL A 214 -7.46 3.76 17.97
C VAL A 214 -6.96 2.35 18.26
N VAL A 215 -6.18 1.77 17.35
CA VAL A 215 -5.58 0.44 17.51
C VAL A 215 -4.65 0.38 18.72
N HIS A 216 -3.81 1.40 18.90
CA HIS A 216 -2.94 1.49 20.07
C HIS A 216 -3.75 1.53 21.38
N TRP A 217 -4.85 2.27 21.41
CA TRP A 217 -5.71 2.39 22.58
C TRP A 217 -6.47 1.09 22.91
N VAL A 218 -7.03 0.44 21.88
CA VAL A 218 -7.72 -0.86 22.04
C VAL A 218 -6.74 -1.92 22.55
N ARG A 219 -5.56 -2.05 21.91
CA ARG A 219 -4.54 -3.05 22.28
C ARG A 219 -3.90 -2.78 23.65
N ARG A 220 -3.95 -1.55 24.17
CA ARG A 220 -3.55 -1.23 25.55
C ARG A 220 -4.52 -1.79 26.59
N SER A 221 -5.79 -1.98 26.21
CA SER A 221 -6.86 -2.40 27.12
C SER A 221 -6.99 -3.91 27.25
N ASP A 222 -6.32 -4.68 26.38
CA ASP A 222 -6.33 -6.15 26.41
C ASP A 222 -5.65 -6.70 27.68
N ALA A 223 -6.41 -7.53 28.41
CA ALA A 223 -6.09 -8.05 29.75
C ALA A 223 -4.82 -8.93 29.84
N THR A 224 -4.18 -9.29 28.72
CA THR A 224 -2.89 -10.00 28.70
C THR A 224 -1.76 -9.24 29.40
N VAL A 225 -1.93 -7.93 29.63
CA VAL A 225 -0.99 -7.08 30.39
C VAL A 225 -1.26 -7.10 31.91
N ARG A 226 -2.48 -7.44 32.36
CA ARG A 226 -2.85 -7.39 33.79
C ARG A 226 -2.45 -8.63 34.58
N GLY A 227 -2.15 -9.75 33.93
CA GLY A 227 -1.64 -10.96 34.60
C GLY A 227 -0.14 -10.94 34.90
N ALA A 228 0.56 -9.83 34.64
CA ALA A 228 2.01 -9.68 34.79
C ALA A 228 2.43 -8.59 35.79
N ARG A 229 1.49 -8.11 36.60
CA ARG A 229 1.76 -7.25 37.77
C ARG A 229 1.62 -8.05 39.05
#